data_AF-A0A318ATK8-F1
#
_entry.id   AF-A0A318ATK8-F1
#
_cell.length_a   1.000
_cell.length_b   1.000
_cell.length_c   1.000
_cell.angle_alpha   90.00
_cell.angle_beta   90.00
_cell.angle_gamma   90.00
#
_symmetry.space_group_name_H-M   'P 1'
#
loop_
_entity.id
_entity.type
_entity.pdbx_description
1 polymer ?
#
loop_
_entity_poly.entity_id
_entity_poly.type
_entity_poly.pdbx_seq_one_letter_code
_entity_poly.pdbx_strand_id
1 'polypeptide(L)' 'ARCGVDLAAHPGASCDRRWATCREVFSNGVNFRGFTSLPGEDFLTLYPVEGDVNDGGRR' A
#
# COMPACT_ATOMS: atom_id res chain seq x y z
N ALA A 1 -15.16 5.62 0.43
CA ALA A 1 -13.80 6.08 0.12
C ALA A 1 -12.77 5.13 0.73
N ARG A 2 -11.93 4.43 -0.06
CA ARG A 2 -10.81 3.65 0.51
C ARG A 2 -9.66 4.52 0.98
N CYS A 3 -9.60 5.75 0.48
CA CYS A 3 -8.70 6.81 0.96
C CYS A 3 -9.28 7.65 2.12
N GLY A 4 -10.49 7.38 2.61
CA GLY A 4 -11.09 8.17 3.70
C GLY A 4 -11.32 9.67 3.38
N VAL A 5 -11.57 10.02 2.12
CA VAL A 5 -11.84 11.39 1.67
C VAL A 5 -13.27 11.59 1.20
N ASP A 6 -13.75 12.84 1.24
CA ASP A 6 -14.97 13.26 0.54
C ASP A 6 -14.66 13.49 -0.95
N LEU A 7 -15.31 12.72 -1.84
CA LEU A 7 -15.13 12.85 -3.28
C LEU A 7 -15.84 14.08 -3.85
N ALA A 8 -16.87 14.61 -3.18
CA ALA A 8 -17.54 15.83 -3.64
C ALA A 8 -16.61 17.06 -3.52
N ALA A 9 -15.70 17.06 -2.55
CA ALA A 9 -14.65 18.07 -2.40
C ALA A 9 -13.53 17.97 -3.47
N HIS A 10 -13.52 16.92 -4.30
CA HIS A 10 -12.48 16.66 -5.30
C HIS A 10 -13.07 16.44 -6.71
N PRO A 11 -13.64 17.48 -7.35
CA PRO A 11 -14.26 17.36 -8.66
C PRO A 11 -13.23 16.92 -9.73
N GLY A 12 -13.60 15.90 -10.50
CA GLY A 12 -12.74 15.33 -11.55
C GLY A 12 -11.71 14.29 -11.07
N ALA A 13 -11.52 14.13 -9.77
CA ALA A 13 -10.67 13.07 -9.21
C ALA A 13 -11.48 11.77 -9.00
N SER A 14 -10.82 10.63 -9.15
CA SER A 14 -11.42 9.32 -8.87
C SER A 14 -10.57 8.53 -7.85
N CYS A 15 -11.26 7.82 -6.95
CA CYS A 15 -10.62 6.92 -5.99
C CYS A 15 -10.61 5.49 -6.55
N ASP A 16 -9.55 5.13 -7.27
CA ASP A 16 -9.32 3.77 -7.82
C ASP A 16 -8.96 2.73 -6.74
N ARG A 17 -8.88 3.17 -5.48
CA ARG A 17 -8.63 2.37 -4.28
C ARG A 17 -7.21 1.80 -4.17
N ARG A 18 -6.26 2.36 -4.92
CA ARG A 18 -4.83 2.05 -4.78
C ARG A 18 -4.18 3.01 -3.78
N TRP A 19 -3.15 2.51 -3.10
CA TRP A 19 -2.35 3.33 -2.17
C TRP A 19 -1.74 4.55 -2.86
N ALA A 20 -1.18 4.37 -4.05
CA ALA A 20 -0.58 5.43 -4.85
C ALA A 20 -1.55 6.61 -5.02
N THR A 21 -2.78 6.32 -5.45
CA THR A 21 -3.84 7.33 -5.60
C THR A 21 -4.19 8.04 -4.29
N CYS A 22 -4.35 7.29 -3.20
CA CYS A 22 -4.64 7.91 -1.90
C CYS A 22 -3.53 8.83 -1.42
N ARG A 23 -2.26 8.52 -1.72
CA ARG A 23 -1.10 9.33 -1.37
C ARG A 23 -0.87 10.50 -2.34
N GLU A 24 -0.97 10.27 -3.64
CA GLU A 24 -0.51 11.19 -4.69
C GLU A 24 -1.61 12.13 -5.16
N VAL A 25 -2.85 11.65 -5.28
CA VAL A 25 -3.99 12.47 -5.70
C VAL A 25 -4.63 13.18 -4.51
N PHE A 26 -4.79 12.46 -3.39
CA PHE A 26 -5.55 12.95 -2.24
C PHE A 26 -4.69 13.37 -1.04
N SER A 27 -3.37 13.16 -1.08
CA SER A 27 -2.47 13.41 0.06
C SER A 27 -2.93 12.77 1.38
N ASN A 28 -3.75 11.72 1.31
CA ASN A 28 -4.40 11.08 2.45
C ASN A 28 -4.00 9.60 2.58
N GLY A 29 -2.70 9.32 2.45
CA GLY A 29 -2.16 7.97 2.69
C GLY A 29 -2.44 7.51 4.12
N VAL A 30 -2.38 8.40 5.12
CA VAL A 30 -2.57 8.05 6.53
C VAL A 30 -3.94 7.43 6.85
N ASN A 31 -4.98 7.73 6.06
CA ASN A 31 -6.32 7.17 6.21
C ASN A 31 -6.64 6.08 5.17
N PHE A 32 -5.64 5.52 4.50
CA PHE A 32 -5.85 4.39 3.59
C PHE A 32 -6.33 3.16 4.36
N ARG A 33 -7.43 2.57 3.89
CA ARG A 33 -8.03 1.36 4.48
C ARG A 33 -7.73 0.16 3.60
N GLY A 34 -6.52 -0.36 3.73
CA GLY A 34 -6.02 -1.54 3.02
C GLY A 34 -4.62 -1.92 3.46
N PHE A 35 -4.08 -3.00 2.89
CA PHE A 35 -2.75 -3.49 3.24
C PHE A 35 -1.79 -3.27 2.06
N THR A 36 -0.76 -2.44 2.25
CA THR A 36 0.18 -2.06 1.18
C THR A 36 1.43 -2.93 1.13
N SER A 37 1.81 -3.51 2.26
CA SER A 37 3.03 -4.28 2.45
C SER A 37 2.75 -5.71 2.90
N LEU A 38 1.50 -6.19 2.74
CA LEU A 38 1.18 -7.57 3.05
C LEU A 38 1.92 -8.45 2.04
N PRO A 39 2.85 -9.30 2.49
CA PRO A 39 3.51 -10.23 1.59
C PRO A 39 2.52 -11.30 1.10
N GLY A 40 2.84 -11.90 -0.04
CA GLY A 40 2.08 -13.06 -0.55
C GLY A 40 2.22 -14.29 0.33
N GLU A 41 1.45 -15.33 0.02
CA GLU A 41 1.41 -16.59 0.79
C GLU A 41 2.76 -17.29 0.90
N ASP A 42 3.62 -17.15 -0.11
CA ASP A 42 4.96 -17.74 -0.14
C ASP A 42 5.82 -17.30 1.05
N PHE A 43 5.54 -16.14 1.65
CA PHE A 43 6.27 -15.67 2.83
C PHE A 43 6.12 -16.60 4.04
N LEU A 44 5.03 -17.38 4.13
CA LEU A 44 4.80 -18.29 5.25
C LEU A 44 5.73 -19.49 5.26
N THR A 45 6.27 -19.86 4.10
CA THR A 45 7.15 -21.03 3.94
C THR A 45 8.62 -20.65 3.77
N LEU A 46 8.94 -19.35 3.73
CA LEU A 46 10.31 -18.87 3.62
C LEU A 46 11.11 -19.21 4.90
N TYR A 47 12.36 -19.59 4.69
CA TYR A 47 13.38 -19.77 5.71
C TYR A 47 14.66 -19.07 5.26
N PRO A 48 15.52 -18.60 6.18
CA PRO A 48 16.76 -17.95 5.81
C PRO A 48 17.70 -18.94 5.11
N VAL A 49 18.22 -18.56 3.95
CA VAL A 49 19.19 -19.33 3.17
C VAL A 49 20.57 -18.68 3.28
N GLU A 50 21.60 -19.49 3.49
CA GLU A 50 22.98 -19.02 3.51
C GLU A 50 23.39 -18.52 2.12
N GLY A 51 23.90 -17.29 2.05
CA GLY A 51 24.25 -16.61 0.79
C GLY A 51 23.19 -15.64 0.26
N ASP A 52 21.97 -15.62 0.81
CA ASP A 52 20.94 -14.64 0.46
C ASP A 52 21.13 -13.27 1.15
N VAL A 53 20.51 -12.23 0.59
CA VAL A 53 20.49 -10.88 1.16
C VAL A 53 19.49 -10.82 2.32
N ASN A 54 20.03 -10.82 3.54
CA ASN A 54 19.29 -10.77 4.80
C ASN A 54 19.57 -9.46 5.59
N ASP A 55 19.52 -8.32 4.90
CA ASP A 55 19.89 -7.00 5.44
C ASP A 55 18.72 -6.16 5.99
N GLY A 56 17.50 -6.68 5.93
CA GLY A 56 16.29 -6.00 6.40
C GLY A 56 15.66 -5.02 5.40
N GLY A 57 15.96 -5.15 4.11
CA GLY A 57 15.39 -4.32 3.04
C GLY A 57 13.87 -4.46 2.82
N ARG A 58 13.32 -3.51 2.05
CA ARG A 58 11.95 -3.57 1.50
C ARG A 58 12.01 -4.33 0.17
N ARG A 59 11.12 -5.30 -0.02
CA ARG A 59 10.97 -6.06 -1.26
C ARG A 59 9.95 -5.39 -2.17
#